data_AF-A0AAE6WIV8-F1
#
_entry.id   AF-A0AAE6WIV8-F1
#
_cell.length_a   1.000
_cell.length_b   1.000
_cell.length_c   1.000
_cell.angle_alpha   90.00
_cell.angle_beta   90.00
_cell.angle_gamma   90.00
#
_symmetry.space_group_name_H-M   'P 1'
#
loop_
_entity.id
_entity.type
_entity.pdbx_description
1 polymer ?
#
loop_
_entity_poly.entity_id
_entity_poly.type
_entity_poly.pdbx_seq_one_letter_code
_entity_poly.pdbx_strand_id
1 'polypeptide(L)'
;MEKAKGTEEILDIGILNPIFDFVLSGVHIADREDVKHDSIVRILTAMNKGAVKKDLFTFSHTVIRRTVMDYYRKKRRMIIQKSTMVHFCDGADDEKGSTVDHFYGVDYEVGYGLADVRNDYLFHKHLFTNQEQKIISYMLFTEDGIDMKPTQISNQLGLNKSHASRAMNKLKHVCLV
;
A
#
# COMPACT_ATOMS: atom_id res chain seq x y z
N MET A 1 -42.79 45.44 -4.21
CA MET A 1 -41.56 44.70 -4.58
C MET A 1 -40.85 44.32 -3.29
N GLU A 2 -41.24 43.21 -2.68
CA GLU A 2 -40.59 42.70 -1.47
C GLU A 2 -39.32 41.96 -1.85
N LYS A 3 -38.22 42.33 -1.20
CA LYS A 3 -36.90 41.72 -1.32
C LYS A 3 -36.99 40.26 -0.90
N ALA A 4 -36.56 39.35 -1.78
CA ALA A 4 -36.30 37.97 -1.41
C ALA A 4 -35.21 37.96 -0.31
N LYS A 5 -35.59 37.57 0.90
CA LYS A 5 -34.67 37.26 2.00
C LYS A 5 -33.79 36.10 1.53
N GLY A 6 -32.54 36.39 1.16
CA GLY A 6 -31.51 35.38 1.04
C GLY A 6 -31.20 34.84 2.44
N THR A 7 -31.81 33.72 2.79
CA THR A 7 -31.29 32.87 3.87
C THR A 7 -30.04 32.19 3.32
N GLU A 8 -28.89 32.84 3.50
CA GLU A 8 -27.60 32.15 3.45
C GLU A 8 -27.56 31.18 4.63
N GLU A 9 -28.13 29.98 4.44
CA GLU A 9 -27.88 28.87 5.35
C GLU A 9 -26.39 28.55 5.26
N ILE A 10 -25.63 29.03 6.25
CA ILE A 10 -24.24 28.65 6.44
C ILE A 10 -24.25 27.15 6.71
N LEU A 11 -23.89 26.37 5.69
CA LEU A 11 -23.76 24.93 5.81
C LEU A 11 -22.65 24.63 6.82
N ASP A 12 -23.01 24.13 7.99
CA ASP A 12 -22.01 23.60 8.92
C ASP A 12 -21.43 22.30 8.34
N ILE A 13 -20.26 22.41 7.73
CA ILE A 13 -19.51 21.28 7.18
C ILE A 13 -19.17 20.26 8.27
N GLY A 14 -19.15 20.67 9.54
CA GLY A 14 -18.93 19.78 10.69
C GLY A 14 -19.92 18.62 10.76
N ILE A 15 -21.13 18.78 10.23
CA ILE A 15 -22.15 17.73 10.13
C ILE A 15 -21.68 16.56 9.26
N LEU A 16 -20.74 16.81 8.32
CA LEU A 16 -20.20 15.80 7.40
C LEU A 16 -18.97 15.07 7.94
N ASN A 17 -18.41 15.49 9.09
CA ASN A 17 -17.21 14.87 9.67
C ASN A 17 -17.32 13.35 9.86
N PRO A 18 -18.45 12.78 10.35
CA PRO A 18 -18.59 11.34 10.49
C PRO A 18 -18.46 10.59 9.15
N ILE A 19 -18.90 11.23 8.04
CA ILE A 19 -18.76 10.67 6.69
C ILE A 19 -17.30 10.74 6.26
N PHE A 20 -16.63 11.87 6.49
CA PHE A 20 -15.22 12.03 6.15
C PHE A 20 -14.35 11.02 6.90
N ASP A 21 -14.52 10.88 8.20
CA ASP A 21 -13.73 9.96 9.02
C ASP A 21 -13.90 8.51 8.56
N PHE A 22 -15.14 8.11 8.23
CA PHE A 22 -15.42 6.78 7.72
C PHE A 22 -14.85 6.56 6.31
N VAL A 23 -15.13 7.44 5.37
CA VAL A 23 -14.81 7.24 3.94
C VAL A 23 -13.33 7.51 3.63
N LEU A 24 -12.68 8.44 4.33
CA LEU A 24 -11.26 8.76 4.15
C LEU A 24 -10.33 7.81 4.91
N SER A 25 -10.85 6.92 5.76
CA SER A 25 -10.05 5.92 6.48
C SER A 25 -9.14 5.10 5.56
N GLY A 26 -9.61 4.78 4.34
CA GLY A 26 -8.83 4.05 3.33
C GLY A 26 -7.78 4.90 2.59
N VAL A 27 -7.89 6.23 2.61
CA VAL A 27 -6.98 7.15 1.90
C VAL A 27 -5.68 7.34 2.70
N HIS A 28 -4.55 7.42 1.99
CA HIS A 28 -3.24 7.67 2.59
C HIS A 28 -3.26 8.97 3.40
N ILE A 29 -2.70 8.96 4.61
CA ILE A 29 -2.82 10.06 5.60
C ILE A 29 -2.44 11.42 4.99
N ALA A 30 -1.32 11.48 4.26
CA ALA A 30 -0.85 12.71 3.62
C ALA A 30 -1.83 13.29 2.59
N ASP A 31 -2.66 12.45 1.96
CA ASP A 31 -3.57 12.85 0.88
C ASP A 31 -5.00 13.10 1.40
N ARG A 32 -5.27 12.86 2.70
CA ARG A 32 -6.64 12.92 3.26
C ARG A 32 -7.23 14.32 3.21
N GLU A 33 -6.46 15.34 3.59
CA GLU A 33 -6.93 16.73 3.60
C GLU A 33 -7.24 17.23 2.18
N ASP A 34 -6.41 16.87 1.20
CA ASP A 34 -6.65 17.21 -0.20
C ASP A 34 -7.95 16.58 -0.71
N VAL A 35 -8.16 15.28 -0.45
CA VAL A 35 -9.37 14.57 -0.87
C VAL A 35 -10.61 15.10 -0.15
N LYS A 36 -10.47 15.52 1.12
CA LYS A 36 -11.53 16.18 1.89
C LYS A 36 -11.91 17.52 1.24
N HIS A 37 -10.92 18.36 0.96
CA HIS A 37 -11.13 19.67 0.34
C HIS A 37 -11.80 19.55 -1.04
N ASP A 38 -11.31 18.65 -1.90
CA ASP A 38 -11.90 18.37 -3.21
C ASP A 38 -13.36 17.92 -3.11
N SER A 39 -13.67 17.11 -2.09
CA SER A 39 -15.04 16.65 -1.84
C SER A 39 -15.95 17.79 -1.42
N ILE A 40 -15.49 18.67 -0.53
CA ILE A 40 -16.22 19.86 -0.07
C ILE A 40 -16.53 20.78 -1.25
N VAL A 41 -15.52 21.09 -2.08
CA VAL A 41 -15.69 21.94 -3.27
C VAL A 41 -16.75 21.36 -4.22
N ARG A 42 -16.74 20.04 -4.43
CA ARG A 42 -17.74 19.36 -5.27
C ARG A 42 -19.15 19.44 -4.69
N ILE A 43 -19.30 19.27 -3.38
CA ILE A 43 -20.59 19.40 -2.68
C ILE A 43 -21.12 20.82 -2.82
N LEU A 44 -20.32 21.83 -2.48
CA LEU A 44 -20.70 23.24 -2.58
C LEU A 44 -21.04 23.65 -4.02
N THR A 45 -20.26 23.17 -4.99
CA THR A 45 -20.54 23.43 -6.41
C THR A 45 -21.87 22.82 -6.85
N ALA A 46 -22.19 21.61 -6.38
CA ALA A 46 -23.45 20.96 -6.71
C ALA A 46 -24.64 21.62 -6.00
N MET A 47 -24.45 22.11 -4.78
CA MET A 47 -25.44 22.91 -4.06
C MET A 47 -25.75 24.22 -4.79
N ASN A 48 -24.71 24.97 -5.19
CA ASN A 48 -24.88 26.23 -5.93
C ASN A 48 -25.61 26.03 -7.27
N LYS A 49 -25.43 24.88 -7.91
CA LYS A 49 -26.12 24.51 -9.15
C LYS A 49 -27.54 23.96 -8.95
N GLY A 50 -28.04 23.87 -7.70
CA GLY A 50 -29.33 23.26 -7.40
C GLY A 50 -29.42 21.77 -7.77
N ALA A 51 -28.29 21.07 -7.85
CA ALA A 51 -28.22 19.68 -8.33
C ALA A 51 -28.46 18.62 -7.22
N VAL A 52 -28.81 19.07 -6.01
CA VAL A 52 -29.05 18.21 -4.85
C VAL A 52 -30.45 17.59 -4.98
N LYS A 53 -30.50 16.33 -5.41
CA LYS A 53 -31.75 15.61 -5.70
C LYS A 53 -32.36 14.86 -4.50
N LYS A 54 -31.62 14.71 -3.41
CA LYS A 54 -31.98 13.93 -2.21
C LYS A 54 -31.56 14.73 -0.97
N ASP A 55 -31.75 14.14 0.21
CA ASP A 55 -31.16 14.62 1.44
C ASP A 55 -29.64 14.90 1.29
N LEU A 56 -29.21 16.02 1.85
CA LEU A 56 -27.85 16.55 1.80
C LEU A 56 -26.83 15.54 2.30
N PHE A 57 -27.16 14.78 3.35
CA PHE A 57 -26.25 13.81 3.94
C PHE A 57 -26.00 12.64 2.98
N THR A 58 -27.07 12.08 2.42
CA THR A 58 -27.00 10.99 1.42
C THR A 58 -26.30 11.45 0.14
N PHE A 59 -26.59 12.67 -0.30
CA PHE A 59 -25.93 13.30 -1.43
C PHE A 59 -24.42 13.45 -1.18
N SER A 60 -24.04 14.02 -0.04
CA SER A 60 -22.64 14.26 0.35
C SER A 60 -21.86 12.96 0.47
N HIS A 61 -22.44 11.92 1.08
CA HIS A 61 -21.83 10.58 1.12
C HIS A 61 -21.51 10.05 -0.28
N THR A 62 -22.43 10.22 -1.23
CA THR A 62 -22.24 9.78 -2.62
C THR A 62 -21.11 10.56 -3.30
N VAL A 63 -21.06 11.89 -3.08
CA VAL A 63 -20.01 12.75 -3.64
C VAL A 63 -18.64 12.37 -3.06
N ILE A 64 -18.51 12.26 -1.74
CA ILE A 64 -17.25 11.93 -1.04
C ILE A 64 -16.72 10.58 -1.53
N ARG A 65 -17.58 9.54 -1.59
CA ARG A 65 -17.19 8.22 -2.10
C ARG A 65 -16.69 8.27 -3.54
N ARG A 66 -17.32 9.08 -4.39
CA ARG A 66 -16.89 9.26 -5.78
C ARG A 66 -15.55 9.99 -5.87
N THR A 67 -15.33 11.01 -5.04
CA THR A 67 -14.06 11.73 -5.00
C THR A 67 -12.90 10.82 -4.59
N VAL A 68 -13.10 9.93 -3.60
CA VAL A 68 -12.09 8.93 -3.22
C VAL A 68 -11.77 7.98 -4.37
N MET A 69 -12.78 7.51 -5.10
CA MET A 69 -12.57 6.64 -6.27
C MET A 69 -11.82 7.37 -7.40
N ASP A 70 -12.14 8.63 -7.64
CA ASP A 70 -11.47 9.47 -8.63
C ASP A 70 -10.01 9.74 -8.23
N TYR A 71 -9.74 9.95 -6.93
CA TYR A 71 -8.39 10.05 -6.38
C TYR A 71 -7.56 8.81 -6.71
N TYR A 72 -8.05 7.60 -6.42
CA TYR A 72 -7.32 6.36 -6.75
C TYR A 72 -7.17 6.14 -8.25
N ARG A 73 -8.13 6.58 -9.07
CA ARG A 73 -8.01 6.53 -10.53
C ARG A 73 -6.91 7.47 -11.02
N LYS A 74 -6.87 8.71 -10.51
CA LYS A 74 -5.82 9.68 -10.85
C LYS A 74 -4.45 9.20 -10.40
N LYS A 75 -4.33 8.68 -9.18
CA LYS A 75 -3.07 8.12 -8.65
C LYS A 75 -2.58 6.95 -9.50
N ARG A 76 -3.44 6.00 -9.88
CA ARG A 76 -3.09 4.91 -10.81
C ARG A 76 -2.69 5.41 -12.19
N ARG A 77 -3.38 6.41 -12.75
CA ARG A 77 -3.00 7.02 -14.04
C ARG A 77 -1.63 7.72 -13.95
N MET A 78 -1.33 8.42 -12.87
CA MET A 78 -0.02 9.03 -12.67
C MET A 78 1.08 7.98 -12.54
N ILE A 79 0.82 6.84 -11.90
CA ILE A 79 1.77 5.71 -11.86
C ILE A 79 2.04 5.18 -13.27
N ILE A 80 0.99 4.94 -14.07
CA ILE A 80 1.13 4.47 -15.46
C ILE A 80 1.89 5.50 -16.29
N GLN A 81 1.50 6.78 -16.23
CA GLN A 81 2.15 7.86 -16.99
C GLN A 81 3.61 8.04 -16.58
N LYS A 82 3.93 8.07 -15.29
CA LYS A 82 5.31 8.16 -14.81
C LYS A 82 6.12 6.94 -15.23
N SER A 83 5.54 5.73 -15.15
CA SER A 83 6.19 4.49 -15.64
C SER A 83 6.47 4.51 -17.14
N THR A 84 5.66 5.22 -17.95
CA THR A 84 5.88 5.34 -19.40
C THR A 84 6.69 6.58 -19.81
N MET A 85 6.77 7.61 -18.94
CA MET A 85 7.50 8.87 -19.17
C MET A 85 8.85 8.94 -18.45
N VAL A 86 9.35 7.85 -17.83
CA VAL A 86 10.76 7.82 -17.44
C VAL A 86 11.58 7.75 -18.73
N HIS A 87 11.89 8.92 -19.28
CA HIS A 87 13.00 9.05 -20.21
C HIS A 87 14.26 8.77 -19.40
N PHE A 88 14.85 7.59 -19.61
CA PHE A 88 16.23 7.30 -19.20
C PHE A 88 17.18 8.12 -20.09
N CYS A 89 17.07 9.44 -20.05
CA CYS A 89 18.20 10.29 -20.36
C CYS A 89 19.02 10.36 -19.08
N ASP A 90 19.68 9.26 -18.73
CA ASP A 90 20.85 9.33 -17.86
C ASP A 90 21.85 10.18 -18.65
N GLY A 91 21.87 11.48 -18.37
CA GLY A 91 22.90 12.39 -18.85
C GLY A 91 24.21 12.01 -18.18
N ALA A 92 24.68 10.78 -18.45
CA ALA A 92 26.00 10.31 -18.13
C ALA A 92 26.96 11.19 -18.92
N ASP A 93 27.35 12.28 -18.28
CA ASP A 93 28.55 13.00 -18.63
C ASP A 93 29.71 12.02 -18.41
N ASP A 94 30.44 11.70 -19.48
CA ASP A 94 31.52 10.69 -19.46
C ASP A 94 32.59 11.00 -18.38
N GLU A 95 32.65 12.25 -17.88
CA GLU A 95 33.55 12.67 -16.79
C GLU A 95 33.01 12.39 -15.37
N LYS A 96 31.68 12.33 -15.17
CA LYS A 96 31.08 12.24 -13.82
C LYS A 96 30.34 10.93 -13.54
N GLY A 97 30.09 10.14 -14.57
CA GLY A 97 29.40 8.87 -14.44
C GLY A 97 27.90 9.02 -14.17
N SER A 98 27.22 7.88 -14.22
CA SER A 98 25.75 7.78 -14.14
C SER A 98 25.19 8.37 -12.84
N THR A 99 24.11 9.17 -12.97
CA THR A 99 23.37 9.70 -11.79
C THR A 99 22.25 8.76 -11.34
N VAL A 100 22.18 7.56 -11.92
CA VAL A 100 21.12 6.56 -11.71
C VAL A 100 20.94 6.20 -10.23
N ASP A 101 22.01 6.18 -9.43
CA ASP A 101 21.95 5.92 -7.98
C ASP A 101 21.15 6.97 -7.19
N HIS A 102 20.99 8.20 -7.69
CA HIS A 102 20.23 9.26 -7.00
C HIS A 102 18.71 9.13 -7.17
N PHE A 103 18.24 8.28 -8.09
CA PHE A 103 16.81 8.10 -8.38
C PHE A 103 16.20 6.88 -7.70
N TYR A 104 17.02 6.00 -7.12
CA TYR A 104 16.55 4.93 -6.25
C TYR A 104 16.40 5.48 -4.84
N GLY A 105 15.15 5.58 -4.37
CA GLY A 105 14.93 5.58 -2.93
C GLY A 105 15.51 4.28 -2.39
N VAL A 106 16.44 4.38 -1.44
CA VAL A 106 16.81 3.22 -0.63
C VAL A 106 15.57 2.90 0.18
N ASP A 107 14.72 2.03 -0.36
CA ASP A 107 13.63 1.44 0.39
C ASP A 107 14.29 0.66 1.52
N TYR A 108 14.24 1.22 2.72
CA TYR A 108 14.49 0.44 3.93
C TYR A 108 13.38 -0.60 4.00
N GLU A 109 13.66 -1.80 3.51
CA GLU A 109 12.77 -2.94 3.64
C GLU A 109 12.44 -3.11 5.13
N VAL A 110 11.18 -2.90 5.50
CA VAL A 110 10.70 -3.20 6.84
C VAL A 110 10.54 -4.71 6.91
N GLY A 111 11.60 -5.39 7.35
CA GLY A 111 11.71 -6.83 7.45
C GLY A 111 13.06 -7.21 8.04
N TYR A 112 13.24 -8.50 8.34
CA TYR A 112 14.56 -9.00 8.71
C TYR A 112 15.48 -8.98 7.49
N GLY A 113 16.73 -8.57 7.68
CA GLY A 113 17.73 -8.83 6.67
C GLY A 113 17.78 -10.34 6.40
N LEU A 114 17.76 -10.75 5.13
CA LEU A 114 17.89 -12.17 4.78
C LEU A 114 19.15 -12.78 5.40
N ALA A 115 20.20 -11.97 5.58
CA ALA A 115 21.41 -12.34 6.30
C ALA A 115 21.14 -12.70 7.77
N ASP A 116 20.31 -11.92 8.47
CA ASP A 116 19.96 -12.15 9.88
C ASP A 116 19.15 -13.43 10.03
N VAL A 117 18.15 -13.64 9.17
CA VAL A 117 17.33 -14.87 9.15
C VAL A 117 18.20 -16.10 8.88
N ARG A 118 19.16 -15.99 7.94
CA ARG A 118 20.12 -17.07 7.64
C ARG A 118 21.00 -17.36 8.85
N ASN A 119 21.53 -16.33 9.51
CA ASN A 119 22.40 -16.49 10.67
C ASN A 119 21.64 -17.14 11.84
N ASP A 120 20.46 -16.63 12.18
CA ASP A 120 19.61 -17.18 13.25
C ASP A 120 19.25 -18.64 13.00
N TYR A 121 18.91 -18.97 11.75
CA TYR A 121 18.67 -20.35 11.35
C TYR A 121 19.91 -21.23 11.53
N LEU A 122 21.09 -20.77 11.11
CA LEU A 122 22.33 -21.54 11.23
C LEU A 122 22.71 -21.81 12.69
N PHE A 123 22.56 -20.82 13.58
CA PHE A 123 22.81 -20.99 15.02
C PHE A 123 21.88 -22.04 15.65
N HIS A 124 20.62 -22.05 15.24
CA HIS A 124 19.58 -22.91 15.82
C HIS A 124 19.22 -24.12 14.96
N LYS A 125 20.03 -24.43 13.94
CA LYS A 125 19.79 -25.51 12.98
C LYS A 125 19.53 -26.86 13.66
N HIS A 126 20.19 -27.09 14.80
CA HIS A 126 20.07 -28.29 15.61
C HIS A 126 18.66 -28.54 16.17
N LEU A 127 17.78 -27.52 16.24
CA LEU A 127 16.39 -27.66 16.69
C LEU A 127 15.44 -28.23 15.62
N PHE A 128 15.91 -28.30 14.38
CA PHE A 128 15.15 -28.78 13.22
C PHE A 128 15.52 -30.22 12.92
N THR A 129 14.54 -31.02 12.54
CA THR A 129 14.77 -32.38 12.02
C THR A 129 15.43 -32.32 10.64
N ASN A 130 16.09 -33.39 10.20
CA ASN A 130 16.77 -33.44 8.89
C ASN A 130 15.85 -33.07 7.71
N GLN A 131 14.56 -33.41 7.77
CA GLN A 131 13.60 -33.06 6.73
C GLN A 131 13.18 -31.58 6.79
N GLU A 132 12.99 -31.04 7.99
CA GLU A 132 12.73 -29.61 8.18
C GLU A 132 13.93 -28.76 7.74
N GLN A 133 15.16 -29.22 8.05
CA GLN A 133 16.39 -28.56 7.63
C GLN A 133 16.53 -28.49 6.11
N LYS A 134 16.20 -29.57 5.39
CA LYS A 134 16.22 -29.57 3.91
C LYS A 134 15.29 -28.50 3.33
N ILE A 135 14.10 -28.33 3.91
CA ILE A 135 13.12 -27.35 3.45
C ILE A 135 13.61 -25.92 3.71
N ILE A 136 14.06 -25.61 4.93
CA ILE A 136 14.53 -24.27 5.28
C ILE A 136 15.85 -23.93 4.58
N SER A 137 16.75 -24.90 4.44
CA SER A 137 18.00 -24.68 3.72
C SER A 137 17.77 -24.41 2.24
N TYR A 138 16.82 -25.11 1.62
CA TYR A 138 16.41 -24.81 0.25
C TYR A 138 15.82 -23.40 0.18
N MET A 139 14.86 -23.08 1.04
CA MET A 139 14.20 -21.76 1.05
C MET A 139 15.18 -20.60 1.25
N LEU A 140 16.17 -20.73 2.13
CA LEU A 140 17.06 -19.63 2.50
C LEU A 140 18.31 -19.53 1.62
N PHE A 141 18.79 -20.62 1.01
CA PHE A 141 20.11 -20.65 0.35
C PHE A 141 20.07 -20.97 -1.15
N THR A 142 18.90 -21.17 -1.76
CA THR A 142 18.78 -21.28 -3.22
C THR A 142 18.07 -20.06 -3.79
N GLU A 143 18.44 -19.65 -5.01
CA GLU A 143 17.80 -18.52 -5.70
C GLU A 143 16.31 -18.78 -5.90
N ASP A 144 15.96 -19.98 -6.38
CA ASP A 144 14.56 -20.38 -6.55
C ASP A 144 13.80 -20.48 -5.22
N GLY A 145 14.48 -20.81 -4.12
CA GLY A 145 13.86 -21.11 -2.83
C GLY A 145 13.27 -19.90 -2.15
N ILE A 146 13.84 -18.71 -2.36
CA ILE A 146 13.42 -17.46 -1.70
C ILE A 146 12.01 -17.05 -2.14
N ASP A 147 11.71 -17.25 -3.42
CA ASP A 147 10.42 -16.89 -4.01
C ASP A 147 9.35 -17.99 -3.93
N MET A 148 9.73 -19.17 -3.42
CA MET A 148 8.84 -20.33 -3.36
C MET A 148 8.18 -20.50 -2.00
N LYS A 149 6.89 -20.89 -2.02
CA LYS A 149 6.21 -21.24 -0.77
C LYS A 149 6.83 -22.50 -0.18
N PRO A 150 6.98 -22.61 1.15
CA PRO A 150 7.51 -23.80 1.82
C PRO A 150 6.77 -25.11 1.45
N THR A 151 5.47 -25.00 1.17
CA THR A 151 4.64 -26.13 0.70
C THR A 151 4.95 -26.55 -0.74
N GLN A 152 5.41 -25.63 -1.59
CA GLN A 152 5.91 -25.94 -2.94
C GLN A 152 7.29 -26.58 -2.86
N ILE A 153 8.17 -26.04 -2.01
CA ILE A 153 9.52 -26.58 -1.75
C ILE A 153 9.42 -28.03 -1.24
N SER A 154 8.55 -28.30 -0.27
CA SER A 154 8.33 -29.67 0.22
C SER A 154 7.85 -30.63 -0.88
N ASN A 155 6.95 -30.20 -1.77
CA ASN A 155 6.53 -31.03 -2.89
C ASN A 155 7.70 -31.31 -3.86
N GLN A 156 8.51 -30.29 -4.17
CA GLN A 156 9.66 -30.41 -5.06
C GLN A 156 10.73 -31.35 -4.48
N LEU A 157 10.92 -31.31 -3.16
CA LEU A 157 11.86 -32.18 -2.44
C LEU A 157 11.29 -33.58 -2.14
N GLY A 158 10.05 -33.88 -2.55
CA GLY A 158 9.38 -35.16 -2.25
C GLY A 158 9.09 -35.38 -0.77
N LEU A 159 8.96 -34.30 0.01
CA LEU A 159 8.72 -34.32 1.45
C LEU A 159 7.24 -34.06 1.78
N ASN A 160 6.78 -34.60 2.92
CA ASN A 160 5.43 -34.35 3.38
C ASN A 160 5.25 -32.87 3.79
N LYS A 161 4.15 -32.25 3.34
CA LYS A 161 3.80 -30.85 3.61
C LYS A 161 3.78 -30.49 5.11
N SER A 162 3.51 -31.46 5.99
CA SER A 162 3.54 -31.26 7.44
C SER A 162 4.92 -30.85 7.98
N HIS A 163 6.00 -31.24 7.31
CA HIS A 163 7.36 -30.81 7.68
C HIS A 163 7.58 -29.33 7.33
N ALA A 164 7.00 -28.84 6.23
CA ALA A 164 7.09 -27.42 5.87
C ALA A 164 6.39 -26.55 6.92
N SER A 165 5.17 -26.90 7.32
CA SER A 165 4.44 -26.13 8.35
C SER A 165 5.15 -26.13 9.69
N ARG A 166 5.69 -27.28 10.13
CA ARG A 166 6.46 -27.39 11.38
C ARG A 166 7.77 -26.61 11.32
N ALA A 167 8.50 -26.70 10.21
CA ALA A 167 9.73 -25.96 10.01
C ALA A 167 9.50 -24.45 10.07
N MET A 168 8.45 -23.95 9.40
CA MET A 168 8.11 -22.52 9.43
C MET A 168 7.71 -22.02 10.82
N ASN A 169 6.94 -22.81 11.57
CA ASN A 169 6.60 -22.45 12.95
C ASN A 169 7.84 -22.39 13.84
N LYS A 170 8.76 -23.35 13.72
CA LYS A 170 10.04 -23.32 14.45
C LYS A 170 10.90 -22.12 14.05
N LEU A 171 11.00 -21.82 12.75
CA LEU A 171 11.78 -20.69 12.26
C LEU A 171 11.28 -19.36 12.84
N LYS A 172 9.96 -19.17 12.91
CA LYS A 172 9.35 -17.98 13.54
C LYS A 172 9.67 -17.83 15.03
N HIS A 173 9.90 -18.93 15.75
CA HIS A 173 10.26 -18.88 17.17
C HIS A 173 11.75 -18.64 17.39
N VAL A 174 12.57 -18.99 16.40
CA VAL A 174 14.02 -18.97 16.46
C VAL A 174 14.58 -17.63 15.97
N CYS A 175 13.97 -17.05 14.95
CA CYS A 175 14.32 -15.72 14.46
C CYS A 175 13.65 -14.68 15.37
N LEU A 176 14.46 -13.87 16.06
CA LEU A 176 13.98 -12.86 17.02
C LEU A 176 13.54 -11.59 16.28
N VAL A 177 12.33 -11.10 16.58
CA VAL A 177 11.79 -9.77 16.20
C VAL A 177 12.61 -8.64 16.81
#